data_AF-A0A2N4UIR0-F1
#
_entry.id   AF-A0A2N4UIR0-F1
#
_cell.length_a   1.000
_cell.length_b   1.000
_cell.length_c   1.000
_cell.angle_alpha   90.00
_cell.angle_beta   90.00
_cell.angle_gamma   90.00
#
_symmetry.space_group_name_H-M   'P 1'
#
loop_
_entity.id
_entity.type
_entity.pdbx_description
1 polymer ?
#
loop_
_entity_poly.entity_id
_entity_poly.type
_entity_poly.pdbx_seq_one_letter_code
_entity_poly.pdbx_strand_id
1 'polypeptide(L)' 'MAVLNGIMTIIAMATFLGIVWWAFSRGRADANHEASLLPFAVPDERPINKNDGGSHE' A
#
# COMPACT_ATOMS: atom_id res chain seq x y z
N MET A 1 -8.96 -35.77 9.38
CA MET A 1 -8.02 -34.63 9.34
C MET A 1 -7.71 -34.16 7.91
N ALA A 2 -7.29 -35.04 6.99
CA ALA A 2 -6.92 -34.63 5.62
C ALA A 2 -8.04 -33.91 4.83
N VAL A 3 -9.27 -34.42 4.88
CA VAL A 3 -10.42 -33.82 4.18
C VAL A 3 -10.75 -32.43 4.70
N LEU A 4 -10.78 -32.25 6.04
CA LEU A 4 -11.05 -30.95 6.66
C LEU A 4 -9.98 -29.91 6.30
N ASN A 5 -8.70 -30.29 6.38
CA ASN A 5 -7.60 -29.42 6.01
C ASN A 5 -7.68 -29.00 4.53
N GLY A 6 -7.99 -29.95 3.64
CA GLY A 6 -8.17 -29.67 2.21
C GLY A 6 -9.30 -28.68 1.95
N ILE A 7 -10.45 -28.86 2.61
CA ILE A 7 -11.60 -27.92 2.51
C ILE A 7 -11.18 -26.53 2.97
N MET A 8 -10.51 -26.42 4.12
CA MET A 8 -10.07 -25.13 4.65
C MET A 8 -9.07 -24.43 3.73
N THR A 9 -8.16 -25.18 3.08
CA THR A 9 -7.25 -24.63 2.08
C THR A 9 -8.00 -24.06 0.87
N ILE A 10 -9.01 -24.77 0.37
CA ILE A 10 -9.83 -24.30 -0.76
C ILE A 10 -10.60 -23.04 -0.39
N ILE A 11 -11.20 -23.00 0.80
CA ILE A 11 -11.91 -21.81 1.30
C ILE A 11 -10.95 -20.63 1.38
N ALA A 12 -9.78 -20.81 2.00
CA ALA A 12 -8.78 -19.75 2.11
C ALA A 12 -8.33 -19.24 0.73
N MET A 13 -8.11 -20.16 -0.23
CA MET A 13 -7.75 -19.80 -1.61
C MET A 13 -8.86 -19.00 -2.29
N ALA A 14 -10.11 -19.44 -2.17
CA ALA A 14 -11.27 -18.75 -2.75
C ALA A 14 -11.44 -17.36 -2.13
N THR A 15 -11.29 -17.22 -0.82
CA THR A 15 -11.33 -15.93 -0.12
C THR A 15 -10.22 -15.00 -0.61
N PHE A 16 -8.97 -15.51 -0.73
CA PHE A 16 -7.84 -14.71 -1.22
C PHE A 16 -8.10 -14.18 -2.64
N LEU A 17 -8.50 -15.05 -3.57
CA LEU A 17 -8.82 -14.65 -4.94
C LEU A 17 -10.01 -13.67 -5.00
N GLY A 18 -11.01 -13.85 -4.14
CA GLY A 18 -12.13 -12.93 -4.00
C GLY A 18 -11.69 -11.53 -3.56
N ILE A 19 -10.78 -11.43 -2.59
CA ILE A 19 -10.20 -10.15 -2.14
C ILE A 19 -9.40 -9.50 -3.26
N VAL A 20 -8.56 -10.26 -3.97
CA VAL A 20 -7.79 -9.75 -5.12
C VAL A 20 -8.74 -9.18 -6.18
N TRP A 21 -9.75 -9.94 -6.60
CA TRP A 21 -10.75 -9.46 -7.56
C TRP A 21 -11.41 -8.17 -7.08
N TRP A 22 -11.86 -8.13 -5.82
CA TRP A 22 -12.52 -6.97 -5.25
C TRP A 22 -11.60 -5.73 -5.21
N ALA A 23 -10.32 -5.90 -4.86
CA ALA A 23 -9.34 -4.82 -4.83
C ALA A 23 -9.12 -4.19 -6.21
N PHE A 24 -9.18 -5.00 -7.28
CA PHE A 24 -9.06 -4.54 -8.67
C PHE A 24 -10.41 -4.16 -9.33
N SER A 25 -11.52 -4.24 -8.60
CA SER A 25 -12.84 -3.85 -9.12
C SER A 25 -12.96 -2.33 -9.31
N ARG A 26 -13.86 -1.92 -10.22
CA ARG A 26 -14.08 -0.49 -10.56
C ARG A 26 -14.44 0.37 -9.34
N GLY A 27 -15.12 -0.19 -8.34
CA GLY A 27 -15.50 0.54 -7.12
C GLY A 27 -14.35 0.74 -6.12
N ARG A 28 -13.21 0.06 -6.30
CA ARG A 28 -12.08 0.12 -5.37
C ARG A 28 -10.77 0.61 -5.99
N ALA A 29 -10.66 0.56 -7.32
CA ALA A 29 -9.46 0.96 -8.06
C ALA A 29 -8.95 2.37 -7.68
N ASP A 30 -9.83 3.37 -7.65
CA ASP A 30 -9.43 4.77 -7.40
C ASP A 30 -8.89 4.96 -5.97
N ALA A 31 -9.60 4.46 -4.97
CA ALA A 31 -9.18 4.53 -3.57
C ALA A 31 -7.85 3.79 -3.33
N ASN A 32 -7.63 2.68 -4.04
CA ASN A 32 -6.39 1.92 -3.95
C ASN A 32 -5.23 2.65 -4.65
N HIS A 33 -5.50 3.33 -5.77
CA HIS A 33 -4.52 4.15 -6.46
C HIS A 33 -4.08 5.34 -5.59
N GLU A 34 -5.03 6.06 -5.00
CA GLU A 34 -4.74 7.19 -4.11
C GLU A 34 -3.90 6.75 -2.89
N ALA A 35 -4.27 5.63 -2.25
CA ALA A 35 -3.51 5.08 -1.13
C ALA A 35 -2.07 4.70 -1.50
N SER A 36 -1.83 4.25 -2.74
CA SER A 36 -0.49 3.91 -3.24
C SER A 36 0.43 5.12 -3.37
N LEU A 37 -0.13 6.33 -3.45
CA LEU A 37 0.63 7.57 -3.57
C LEU A 37 1.02 8.18 -2.21
N LEU A 38 0.47 7.66 -1.09
CA LEU A 38 0.76 8.18 0.26
C LEU A 38 2.25 8.30 0.60
N PRO A 39 3.15 7.36 0.24
CA PRO A 39 4.60 7.51 0.49
C PRO A 39 5.25 8.68 -0.26
N PHE A 40 4.61 9.15 -1.34
CA PHE A 40 5.09 10.23 -2.22
C PHE A 40 4.32 11.54 -2.04
N ALA A 41 3.23 11.52 -1.27
CA ALA A 41 2.44 12.71 -0.94
C ALA A 41 3.09 13.56 0.17
N VAL A 42 4.24 13.12 0.70
CA VAL A 42 5.05 13.89 1.63
C VAL A 42 5.71 15.05 0.86
N PRO A 43 5.63 16.30 1.35
CA PRO A 43 6.37 17.40 0.75
C PRO A 43 7.85 17.03 0.65
N ASP A 44 8.50 17.36 -0.46
CA ASP A 44 9.95 17.23 -0.58
C ASP A 44 10.62 17.87 0.65
N GLU A 45 11.58 17.17 1.24
CA GLU A 45 12.39 17.70 2.35
C GLU A 45 12.90 19.08 1.92
N ARG A 46 12.60 20.11 2.73
CA ARG A 46 12.87 21.52 2.39
C ARG A 46 14.28 21.62 1.81
N PRO A 47 14.49 22.32 0.68
CA PRO A 47 15.83 22.53 0.18
C PRO A 47 16.64 23.18 1.30
N ILE A 48 17.67 22.49 1.80
CA ILE A 48 18.63 23.09 2.72
C ILE A 48 19.21 24.28 1.96
N ASN A 49 18.81 25.49 2.38
CA ASN A 49 19.43 26.70 1.86
C ASN A 49 20.89 26.64 2.31
N LYS A 50 21.79 26.47 1.35
CA LYS A 50 23.24 26.40 1.56
C LYS A 50 23.84 27.69 2.16
N ASN A 51 23.01 28.68 2.47
CA ASN A 51 23.40 30.00 2.95
C ASN A 51 23.32 30.11 4.49
N ASP A 52 22.89 29.06 5.20
CA ASP A 52 22.81 29.04 6.66
C ASP A 52 24.15 28.65 7.33
N GLY A 53 25.26 28.78 6.59
CA GLY A 53 26.62 28.69 7.12
C GLY A 53 26.97 29.97 7.88
N GLY A 54 26.46 30.07 9.11
CA GLY A 54 26.78 31.13 10.04
C GLY A 54 28.29 31.33 10.20
N SER A 55 28.68 32.59 10.01
CA SER A 55 29.89 33.19 10.55
C SER A 55 30.02 32.85 12.03
N HIS A 56 30.85 31.87 12.36
CA HIS A 56 31.40 31.73 13.70
C HIS A 56 32.87 32.14 13.61
N GLU A 57 33.13 33.37 14.05
CA GLU A 57 34.45 33.87 14.47
C GLU A 57 35.01 33.03 15.63
#